data_AF-A0A1J7C7G9-F1
#
_entry.id   AF-A0A1J7C7G9-F1
#
_cell.length_a   1.000
_cell.length_b   1.000
_cell.length_c   1.000
_cell.angle_alpha   90.00
_cell.angle_beta   90.00
_cell.angle_gamma   90.00
#
_symmetry.space_group_name_H-M   'P 1'
#
loop_
_entity.id
_entity.type
_entity.pdbx_description
1 polymer ?
#
loop_
_entity_poly.entity_id
_entity_poly.type
_entity_poly.pdbx_seq_one_letter_code
_entity_poly.pdbx_strand_id
1 'polypeptide(L)' 'MANQLIDIRDDVAVIAGEITKVWVSNGGEVFVKLRDGAVHTVDVAYGETPFQASTRIKAQIEAALA' A
#
# COMPACT_ATOMS: atom_id res chain seq x y z
N MET A 1 -15.68 3.57 1.04
CA MET A 1 -15.91 3.12 2.45
C MET A 1 -14.59 2.73 3.14
N ALA A 2 -14.19 3.43 4.21
CA ALA A 2 -12.88 3.28 4.88
C ALA A 2 -12.52 1.89 5.44
N ASN A 3 -13.47 0.95 5.47
CA ASN A 3 -13.27 -0.43 5.89
C ASN A 3 -12.87 -1.38 4.74
N GLN A 4 -12.61 -0.86 3.53
CA GLN A 4 -12.17 -1.68 2.41
C GLN A 4 -10.75 -2.23 2.65
N LEU A 5 -10.56 -3.51 2.34
CA LEU A 5 -9.26 -4.16 2.38
C LEU A 5 -8.45 -3.83 1.12
N ILE A 6 -7.16 -3.60 1.32
CA ILE A 6 -6.15 -3.37 0.28
C ILE A 6 -5.11 -4.48 0.39
N ASP A 7 -5.01 -5.29 -0.65
CA ASP A 7 -3.97 -6.31 -0.78
C ASP A 7 -2.63 -5.62 -1.04
N ILE A 8 -1.73 -5.75 -0.07
CA ILE A 8 -0.39 -5.20 -0.15
C ILE A 8 0.63 -6.29 -0.49
N ARG A 9 0.34 -7.54 -0.14
CA ARG A 9 1.10 -8.73 -0.53
C ARG A 9 0.14 -9.88 -0.79
N ASP A 10 0.62 -10.94 -1.45
CA ASP A 10 -0.19 -12.12 -1.77
C ASP A 10 -0.87 -12.76 -0.53
N ASP A 11 -0.27 -12.60 0.65
CA ASP A 11 -0.77 -13.13 1.93
C ASP A 11 -1.20 -12.05 2.94
N VAL A 12 -1.12 -10.76 2.58
CA VAL A 12 -1.42 -9.65 3.50
C VAL A 12 -2.31 -8.60 2.86
N ALA A 13 -3.47 -8.43 3.48
CA ALA A 13 -4.40 -7.33 3.22
C ALA A 13 -4.53 -6.45 4.47
N VAL A 14 -4.64 -5.14 4.26
CA VAL A 14 -4.78 -4.15 5.33
C VAL A 14 -5.98 -3.25 5.06
N ILE A 15 -6.63 -2.76 6.12
CA ILE A 15 -7.77 -1.85 5.99
C ILE A 15 -7.27 -0.49 5.49
N ALA A 16 -7.90 0.06 4.46
CA ALA A 16 -7.51 1.33 3.84
C ALA A 16 -7.43 2.49 4.85
N GLY A 17 -8.39 2.57 5.77
CA GLY A 17 -8.41 3.59 6.83
C GLY A 17 -7.30 3.48 7.88
N GLU A 18 -6.61 2.34 7.96
CA GLU A 18 -5.47 2.13 8.86
C GLU A 18 -4.15 2.60 8.23
N ILE A 19 -4.08 2.74 6.90
CA ILE A 19 -2.88 3.19 6.22
C ILE A 19 -2.68 4.69 6.44
N THR A 20 -1.53 5.07 6.98
CA THR A 20 -1.16 6.47 7.26
C THR A 20 -0.12 7.02 6.31
N LYS A 21 0.68 6.15 5.68
CA LYS A 21 1.75 6.57 4.75
C LYS A 21 2.07 5.47 3.75
N VAL A 22 2.37 5.89 2.52
CA VAL A 22 2.93 5.04 1.45
C VAL A 22 4.17 5.72 0.89
N TRP A 23 5.30 5.01 0.79
CA TRP A 23 6.54 5.56 0.20
C TRP A 23 7.38 4.49 -0.51
N VAL A 24 8.33 4.95 -1.32
CA VAL A 24 9.31 4.10 -2.02
C VAL A 24 10.68 4.33 -1.38
N SER A 25 11.43 3.27 -1.08
CA SER A 25 12.82 3.38 -0.61
C SER A 25 13.78 3.63 -1.76
N ASN A 26 14.99 4.09 -1.44
CA ASN A 26 16.06 4.20 -2.42
C ASN A 26 16.47 2.84 -3.01
N GLY A 27 16.15 1.73 -2.33
CA GLY A 27 16.37 0.37 -2.81
C GLY A 27 15.30 -0.12 -3.79
N GLY A 28 14.25 0.66 -4.03
CA GLY A 28 13.15 0.27 -4.93
C GLY A 28 12.06 -0.57 -4.26
N GLU A 29 12.01 -0.60 -2.94
CA GLU A 29 10.91 -1.28 -2.22
C GLU A 29 9.80 -0.27 -1.93
N VAL A 30 8.56 -0.75 -1.93
CA VAL A 30 7.39 0.06 -1.59
C VAL A 30 6.93 -0.33 -0.20
N PHE A 31 6.66 0.67 0.62
CA PHE A 31 6.25 0.48 2.01
C PHE A 31 4.93 1.16 2.30
N VAL A 32 4.17 0.53 3.20
CA VAL A 32 2.96 1.05 3.82
C VAL A 32 3.14 1.07 5.33
N LYS A 33 2.79 2.19 5.96
CA LYS A 33 2.75 2.33 7.41
C LYS A 33 1.30 2.38 7.89
N LEU A 34 0.99 1.55 8.86
CA LEU A 34 -0.31 1.51 9.52
C LEU A 34 -0.35 2.44 10.75
N ARG A 35 -1.56 2.70 11.27
CA ARG A 35 -1.80 3.59 12.40
C ARG A 35 -1.23 3.05 13.71
N ASP A 36 -1.21 1.73 13.88
CA ASP A 36 -0.56 1.04 15.01
C ASP A 36 0.99 1.12 14.97
N GLY A 37 1.55 1.65 13.89
CA GLY A 37 2.99 1.79 13.67
C GLY A 37 3.62 0.65 12.87
N ALA A 38 2.89 -0.41 12.54
CA ALA A 38 3.38 -1.50 11.71
C ALA A 38 3.78 -0.99 10.32
N VAL A 39 4.85 -1.56 9.77
CA VAL A 39 5.34 -1.25 8.43
C VAL A 39 5.38 -2.56 7.64
N HIS A 40 4.74 -2.55 6.49
CA HIS A 40 4.74 -3.66 5.56
C HIS A 40 5.37 -3.24 4.23
N THR A 41 6.02 -4.18 3.59
CA THR A 41 6.40 -4.08 2.18
C THR A 41 5.19 -4.39 1.30
N VAL A 42 5.17 -3.80 0.11
CA VAL A 42 4.18 -4.07 -0.93
C VAL A 42 4.80 -4.93 -2.01
N ASP A 43 4.09 -5.95 -2.46
CA ASP A 43 4.46 -6.74 -3.62
C ASP A 43 4.29 -5.92 -4.90
N VAL A 44 5.36 -5.87 -5.68
CA VAL A 44 5.41 -5.20 -6.96
C VAL A 44 5.07 -6.24 -8.03
N ALA A 45 4.05 -5.98 -8.84
CA ALA A 45 3.64 -6.90 -9.88
C ALA A 45 4.73 -7.08 -10.95
N TYR A 46 4.70 -8.21 -11.69
CA TYR A 46 5.66 -8.46 -12.74
C TYR A 46 5.65 -7.33 -13.80
N GLY A 47 6.82 -6.70 -14.01
CA GLY A 47 6.96 -5.56 -14.92
C GLY A 47 6.48 -4.21 -14.38
N GLU A 48 5.97 -4.15 -13.14
CA GLU A 48 5.60 -2.91 -12.45
C GLU A 48 6.86 -2.27 -11.85
N THR A 49 6.98 -0.94 -11.98
CA THR A 49 8.02 -0.20 -11.26
C THR A 49 7.59 0.09 -9.82
N PRO A 50 8.51 0.28 -8.86
CA PRO A 50 8.15 0.65 -7.49
C PRO A 50 7.30 1.92 -7.40
N PHE A 51 7.55 2.88 -8.30
CA PHE A 51 6.74 4.08 -8.39
C PHE A 51 5.29 3.78 -8.81
N GLN A 52 5.09 2.92 -9.81
CA GLN A 52 3.77 2.48 -10.25
C GLN A 52 3.04 1.71 -9.14
N ALA A 53 3.72 0.78 -8.46
CA ALA A 53 3.14 0.05 -7.33
C ALA A 53 2.69 1.01 -6.21
N SER A 54 3.53 1.99 -5.84
CA SER A 54 3.16 2.98 -4.83
C SER A 54 1.97 3.85 -5.25
N THR A 55 1.87 4.18 -6.54
CA THR A 55 0.77 4.96 -7.10
C THR A 55 -0.53 4.16 -7.12
N ARG A 56 -0.46 2.89 -7.50
CA ARG A 56 -1.59 1.94 -7.47
C ARG A 56 -2.16 1.83 -6.05
N ILE A 57 -1.31 1.60 -5.05
CA ILE A 57 -1.76 1.50 -3.65
C ILE A 57 -2.41 2.81 -3.19
N LYS A 58 -1.82 3.97 -3.51
CA LYS A 58 -2.42 5.27 -3.17
C LYS A 58 -3.78 5.47 -3.82
N ALA A 59 -3.94 5.13 -5.09
CA ALA A 59 -5.22 5.22 -5.79
C ALA A 59 -6.28 4.29 -5.19
N GLN A 60 -5.89 3.08 -4.76
CA GLN A 60 -6.79 2.15 -4.07
C GLN A 60 -7.24 2.70 -2.71
N ILE A 61 -6.33 3.34 -1.95
CA ILE A 61 -6.68 4.02 -0.69
C ILE A 61 -7.66 5.16 -0.96
N GLU A 62 -7.38 6.02 -1.93
CA GLU A 62 -8.25 7.15 -2.26
C GLU A 62 -9.64 6.68 -2.69
N ALA A 63 -9.73 5.66 -3.54
CA ALA A 63 -11.01 5.07 -3.95
C ALA A 63 -11.77 4.41 -2.79
N ALA A 64 -11.06 3.82 -1.83
CA ALA A 64 -11.64 3.23 -0.63
C ALA A 64 -12.12 4.29 0.37
N LEU A 65 -11.47 5.46 0.44
CA LEU A 65 -11.82 6.53 1.38
C LEU A 65 -12.85 7.52 0.84
N ALA A 66 -13.08 7.54 -0.48
CA ALA A 66 -14.24 8.17 -1.10
C ALA A 66 -15.56 7.49 -0.69
#